data_AF-A0A2V8H4L3-F1
#
_entry.id   AF-A0A2V8H4L3-F1
#
_cell.length_a   1.000
_cell.length_b   1.000
_cell.length_c   1.000
_cell.angle_alpha   90.00
_cell.angle_beta   90.00
_cell.angle_gamma   90.00
#
_symmetry.space_group_name_H-M   'P 1'
#
loop_
_entity.id
_entity.type
_entity.pdbx_description
1 polymer ?
#
loop_
_entity_poly.entity_id
_entity_poly.type
_entity_poly.pdbx_seq_one_letter_code
_entity_poly.pdbx_strand_id
1 'polypeptide(L)'
;MRIKTLIVIYVLIASVLWAQEESIFKLNVNVDLTEVHVNVTDEKDRPVGNLNKEHFRVFEDQSEQQLSVFKHEDLPISLGLVIDNSRSMEPRKQRLDAAALSFVRM
;
A
#
# COMPACT_ATOMS: atom_id res chain seq x y z
N MET A 1 -30.62 23.00 -58.61
CA MET A 1 -30.33 23.63 -57.30
C MET A 1 -30.45 22.69 -56.10
N ARG A 2 -31.36 21.70 -56.09
CA ARG A 2 -31.64 20.85 -54.91
C ARG A 2 -30.53 19.87 -54.48
N ILE A 3 -29.69 19.40 -55.41
CA ILE A 3 -28.59 18.47 -55.11
C ILE A 3 -27.42 19.13 -54.37
N LYS A 4 -27.06 20.36 -54.73
CA LYS A 4 -25.96 21.08 -54.05
C LYS A 4 -26.29 21.35 -52.58
N THR A 5 -27.55 21.71 -52.30
CA THR A 5 -28.05 21.90 -50.93
C THR A 5 -28.03 20.62 -50.09
N LEU A 6 -28.32 19.45 -50.69
CA LEU A 6 -28.25 18.16 -49.98
C LEU A 6 -26.82 17.78 -49.59
N ILE A 7 -25.85 18.03 -50.49
CA ILE A 7 -24.43 17.77 -50.22
C ILE A 7 -23.92 18.67 -49.10
N VAL A 8 -24.30 19.95 -49.10
CA VAL A 8 -23.90 20.89 -48.04
C VAL A 8 -24.45 20.47 -46.69
N ILE A 9 -25.72 20.04 -46.62
CA ILE A 9 -26.33 19.53 -45.39
C ILE A 9 -25.59 18.27 -44.90
N TYR A 10 -25.26 17.36 -45.81
CA TYR A 10 -24.56 16.13 -45.46
C TYR A 10 -23.15 16.39 -44.91
N VAL A 11 -22.40 17.32 -45.52
CA VAL A 11 -21.07 17.73 -45.05
C VAL A 11 -21.16 18.41 -43.67
N LEU A 12 -22.19 19.24 -43.45
CA LEU A 12 -22.45 19.86 -42.15
C LEU A 12 -22.74 18.81 -41.06
N ILE A 13 -23.62 17.85 -41.34
CA ILE A 13 -23.94 16.77 -40.41
C ILE A 13 -22.72 15.92 -40.09
N ALA A 14 -21.92 15.56 -41.11
CA ALA A 14 -20.67 14.86 -40.91
C ALA A 14 -19.73 15.67 -40.01
N SER A 15 -19.48 16.96 -40.28
CA SER A 15 -18.58 17.76 -39.44
C SER A 15 -18.99 17.82 -37.96
N VAL A 16 -20.29 17.83 -37.66
CA VAL A 16 -20.82 17.81 -36.29
C VAL A 16 -20.63 16.44 -35.61
N LEU A 17 -20.80 15.35 -36.36
CA LEU A 17 -20.54 13.98 -35.88
C LEU A 17 -19.06 13.74 -35.56
N TRP A 18 -18.15 14.30 -36.35
CA TRP A 18 -16.71 14.20 -36.12
C TRP A 18 -16.21 15.15 -35.02
N ALA A 19 -16.98 16.17 -34.67
CA ALA A 19 -16.64 17.13 -33.61
C ALA A 19 -17.04 16.68 -32.19
N GLN A 20 -17.77 15.56 -32.05
CA GLN A 20 -18.00 14.94 -30.74
C GLN A 20 -16.81 14.08 -30.34
N GLU A 21 -15.71 14.72 -29.95
CA GLU A 21 -14.68 14.06 -29.17
C GLU A 21 -15.11 14.10 -27.71
N GLU A 22 -15.58 12.96 -27.19
CA GLU A 22 -16.05 12.82 -25.82
C GLU A 22 -14.83 12.88 -24.87
N SER A 23 -14.47 14.08 -24.43
CA SER A 23 -13.38 14.25 -23.48
C SER A 23 -13.81 13.65 -22.13
N ILE A 24 -13.29 12.46 -21.82
CA ILE A 24 -13.55 11.78 -20.55
C ILE A 24 -13.04 12.69 -19.41
N PHE A 25 -13.97 13.26 -18.64
CA PHE A 25 -13.63 14.09 -17.49
C PHE A 25 -12.91 13.24 -16.44
N LYS A 26 -11.63 13.51 -16.18
CA LYS A 26 -10.83 12.85 -15.14
C LYS A 26 -10.67 13.78 -13.94
N LEU A 27 -11.30 13.42 -12.83
CA LEU A 27 -11.13 14.09 -11.55
C LEU A 27 -9.99 13.41 -10.78
N ASN A 28 -8.87 14.12 -10.59
CA ASN A 28 -7.82 13.71 -9.68
C ASN A 28 -7.98 14.51 -8.38
N VAL A 29 -8.21 13.82 -7.26
CA VAL A 29 -8.27 14.41 -5.93
C VAL A 29 -7.05 13.93 -5.15
N ASN A 30 -6.37 14.84 -4.46
CA ASN A 30 -5.31 14.49 -3.53
C ASN A 30 -5.94 14.17 -2.18
N VAL A 31 -5.64 13.00 -1.61
CA VAL A 31 -6.17 12.55 -0.33
C VAL A 31 -5.03 12.23 0.61
N ASP A 32 -5.10 12.72 1.84
CA ASP A 32 -4.14 12.40 2.89
C ASP A 32 -4.61 11.14 3.63
N LEU A 33 -3.83 10.07 3.52
CA LEU A 33 -4.08 8.81 4.21
C LEU A 33 -3.12 8.67 5.38
N THR A 34 -3.65 8.45 6.58
CA THR A 34 -2.86 8.18 7.79
C THR A 34 -2.72 6.67 8.00
N GLU A 35 -1.48 6.21 8.20
CA GLU A 35 -1.17 4.81 8.48
C GLU A 35 -1.15 4.55 10.00
N VAL A 36 -1.86 3.50 10.43
CA VAL A 36 -1.96 3.09 11.84
C VAL A 36 -1.50 1.65 11.98
N HIS A 37 -0.44 1.44 12.78
CA HIS A 37 0.09 0.12 13.07
C HIS A 37 -0.60 -0.48 14.30
N VAL A 38 -1.10 -1.71 14.17
CA VAL A 38 -1.84 -2.39 15.24
C VAL A 38 -1.23 -3.77 15.49
N ASN A 39 -1.05 -4.10 16.77
CA ASN A 39 -0.69 -5.44 17.22
C ASN A 39 -1.78 -5.94 18.17
N VAL A 40 -2.26 -7.16 17.95
CA VAL A 40 -3.34 -7.76 18.74
C VAL A 40 -2.81 -9.01 19.43
N THR A 41 -2.92 -9.06 20.75
CA THR A 41 -2.45 -10.16 21.59
C THR A 41 -3.57 -10.71 22.47
N ASP A 42 -3.42 -11.97 22.89
CA ASP A 42 -4.28 -12.58 23.90
C ASP A 42 -3.82 -12.24 25.33
N GLU A 43 -4.53 -12.73 26.35
CA GLU A 43 -4.21 -12.52 27.77
C GLU A 43 -2.83 -13.08 28.20
N LYS A 44 -2.17 -13.86 27.33
CA LYS A 44 -0.85 -14.45 27.56
C LYS A 44 0.22 -13.83 26.65
N ASP A 45 -0.05 -12.65 26.09
CA ASP A 45 0.81 -11.91 25.16
C ASP A 45 1.13 -12.66 23.87
N ARG A 46 0.28 -13.61 23.46
CA ARG A 46 0.48 -14.33 22.19
C ARG A 46 -0.22 -13.56 21.06
N PRO A 47 0.45 -13.35 19.91
CA PRO A 47 -0.17 -12.70 18.76
C PRO A 47 -1.43 -13.43 18.30
N VAL A 48 -2.51 -12.67 18.09
CA VAL A 48 -3.76 -13.17 17.51
C VAL A 48 -3.71 -12.95 16.00
N GLY A 49 -3.59 -14.04 15.25
CA GLY A 49 -3.57 -14.03 13.79
C GLY A 49 -4.96 -14.07 13.15
N ASN A 50 -4.98 -14.03 11.81
CA ASN A 50 -6.18 -14.19 10.97
C ASN A 50 -7.28 -13.13 11.20
N LEU A 51 -6.89 -11.92 11.59
CA LEU A 51 -7.80 -10.81 11.73
C LEU A 51 -7.99 -10.12 10.37
N ASN A 52 -9.25 -9.99 9.97
CA ASN A 52 -9.65 -9.22 8.79
C ASN A 52 -10.09 -7.81 9.18
N LYS A 53 -10.20 -6.92 8.20
CA LYS A 53 -10.61 -5.51 8.32
C LYS A 53 -11.87 -5.29 9.16
N GLU A 54 -12.82 -6.21 9.08
CA GLU A 54 -14.16 -6.17 9.68
C GLU A 54 -14.14 -6.50 11.18
N HIS A 55 -13.00 -6.93 11.71
CA HIS A 55 -12.75 -7.01 13.15
C HIS A 55 -12.25 -5.68 13.75
N PHE A 56 -12.03 -4.65 12.92
CA PHE A 56 -11.49 -3.35 13.35
C PHE A 56 -12.49 -2.23 13.08
N ARG A 57 -12.53 -1.27 14.02
CA ARG A 57 -13.21 0.02 13.87
C ARG A 57 -12.24 1.09 14.32
N VAL A 58 -12.03 2.11 13.48
CA VAL A 58 -11.14 3.23 13.77
C VAL A 58 -11.99 4.43 14.11
N PHE A 59 -11.64 5.12 15.19
CA PHE A 59 -12.31 6.33 15.61
C PHE A 59 -11.30 7.47 15.72
N GLU A 60 -11.69 8.64 15.23
CA GLU A 60 -10.97 9.90 15.39
C GLU A 60 -11.95 10.90 16.00
N ASP A 61 -11.59 11.50 17.14
CA ASP A 61 -12.45 12.42 17.88
C ASP A 61 -13.88 11.90 18.09
N GLN A 62 -14.00 10.62 18.46
CA GLN A 62 -15.26 9.91 18.68
C GLN A 62 -16.10 9.65 17.41
N SER A 63 -15.64 10.07 16.24
CA SER A 63 -16.25 9.77 14.94
C SER A 63 -15.62 8.53 14.32
N GLU A 64 -16.45 7.60 13.84
CA GLU A 64 -15.96 6.41 13.14
C GLU A 64 -15.42 6.77 11.75
N GLN A 65 -14.21 6.31 11.44
CA GLN A 65 -13.52 6.56 10.19
C GLN A 65 -13.60 5.34 9.28
N GLN A 66 -13.80 5.58 7.99
CA GLN A 66 -13.82 4.52 7.00
C GLN A 66 -12.39 4.05 6.71
N LEU A 67 -12.10 2.78 6.99
CA LEU A 67 -10.84 2.16 6.59
C LEU A 67 -10.77 2.06 5.05
N SER A 68 -9.90 2.86 4.44
CA SER A 68 -9.66 2.84 2.99
C SER A 68 -8.76 1.69 2.57
N VAL A 69 -7.69 1.44 3.33
CA VAL A 69 -6.70 0.38 3.07
C VAL A 69 -6.53 -0.46 4.34
N PHE A 70 -6.54 -1.78 4.19
CA PHE A 70 -6.18 -2.72 5.25
C PHE A 70 -5.15 -3.69 4.69
N LYS A 71 -4.05 -3.86 5.41
CA LYS A 71 -2.98 -4.77 5.03
C LYS A 71 -2.56 -5.59 6.22
N HIS A 72 -2.47 -6.90 5.99
CA HIS A 72 -1.80 -7.82 6.88
C HIS A 72 -0.60 -8.37 6.10
N GLU A 73 0.52 -7.66 6.19
CA GLU A 73 1.73 -7.98 5.44
C GLU A 73 2.92 -8.14 6.39
N ASP A 74 3.76 -9.13 6.11
CA ASP A 74 5.05 -9.27 6.77
C ASP A 74 5.95 -8.13 6.28
N LEU A 75 6.10 -7.10 7.12
CA LEU A 75 6.94 -5.96 6.80
C LEU A 75 8.43 -6.36 6.84
N PRO A 76 9.24 -5.97 5.84
CA PRO A 76 10.67 -6.24 5.86
C PRO A 76 11.31 -5.50 7.03
N ILE A 77 11.92 -6.25 7.95
CA ILE A 77 12.67 -5.67 9.07
C ILE A 77 14.14 -5.48 8.71
N SER A 78 14.72 -4.34 9.11
CA SER A 78 16.16 -4.12 9.06
C SER A 78 16.77 -4.42 10.42
N LEU A 79 17.75 -5.30 10.47
CA LEU A 79 18.37 -5.77 11.70
C LEU A 79 19.89 -5.48 11.70
N GLY A 80 20.36 -4.84 12.77
CA GLY A 80 21.79 -4.60 12.99
C GLY A 80 22.36 -5.55 14.03
N LEU A 81 23.40 -6.29 13.68
CA LEU A 81 24.13 -7.15 14.62
C LEU A 81 25.48 -6.51 14.98
N VAL A 82 25.68 -6.22 16.27
CA VAL A 82 26.94 -5.66 16.79
C VAL A 82 27.68 -6.76 17.54
N ILE A 83 28.91 -7.04 17.11
CA ILE A 83 29.76 -8.10 17.66
C ILE A 83 30.97 -7.47 18.33
N ASP A 84 31.15 -7.74 19.62
CA ASP A 84 32.39 -7.38 20.31
C ASP A 84 33.54 -8.29 19.81
N ASN A 85 34.63 -7.66 19.37
CA ASN A 85 35.83 -8.32 18.87
C ASN A 85 37.06 -8.03 19.77
N SER A 86 36.82 -7.71 21.05
CA SER A 86 37.87 -7.57 22.06
C SER A 86 38.63 -8.88 22.31
N ARG A 87 39.85 -8.80 22.87
CA ARG A 87 40.68 -10.00 23.14
C ARG A 87 40.01 -10.99 24.10
N SER A 88 39.20 -10.53 25.05
CA SER A 88 38.45 -11.40 25.96
C SER A 88 37.42 -12.28 25.26
N MET A 89 37.02 -11.92 24.03
CA MET A 89 36.10 -12.70 23.22
C MET A 89 36.77 -13.84 22.45
N GLU A 90 38.10 -13.90 22.40
CA GLU A 90 38.83 -14.90 21.61
C GLU A 90 38.42 -16.36 21.90
N PRO A 91 38.26 -16.80 23.18
CA PRO A 91 37.84 -18.17 23.48
C PRO A 91 36.43 -18.52 22.98
N ARG A 92 35.61 -17.50 22.66
CA ARG A 92 34.21 -17.64 22.26
C ARG A 92 33.97 -17.29 20.79
N LYS A 93 35.00 -16.77 20.10
CA LYS A 93 34.90 -16.22 18.74
C LYS A 93 34.30 -17.21 17.74
N GLN A 94 34.81 -18.44 17.69
CA GLN A 94 34.29 -19.47 16.78
C GLN A 94 32.80 -19.78 16.99
N ARG A 95 32.36 -19.84 18.26
CA ARG A 95 30.94 -20.09 18.59
C ARG A 95 30.08 -18.88 18.25
N LEU A 96 30.58 -17.68 18.49
CA LEU A 96 29.89 -16.43 18.19
C LEU A 96 29.71 -16.24 16.68
N ASP A 97 30.76 -16.49 15.89
CA ASP A 97 30.72 -16.39 14.43
C ASP A 97 29.71 -17.40 13.84
N ALA A 98 29.71 -18.64 14.34
CA ALA A 98 28.74 -19.66 13.92
C ALA A 98 27.29 -19.27 14.28
N ALA A 99 27.07 -18.73 15.48
CA ALA A 99 25.75 -18.29 15.91
C ALA A 99 25.26 -17.08 15.10
N ALA A 100 26.12 -16.09 14.85
CA ALA A 100 25.81 -14.93 14.02
C ALA A 100 25.43 -15.33 12.59
N LEU A 101 26.18 -16.24 11.98
CA LEU A 101 25.88 -16.78 10.65
C LEU A 101 24.56 -17.56 10.63
N SER A 102 24.28 -18.35 11.67
CA SER A 102 23.01 -19.08 11.78
C SER A 102 21.82 -18.12 11.93
N PHE A 103 22.00 -17.04 12.69
CA PHE A 103 20.95 -16.05 12.95
C PHE A 103 20.56 -15.26 11.70
N VAL A 104 21.54 -14.85 10.88
CA VAL A 104 21.29 -14.11 9.63
C VAL A 104 20.64 -14.98 8.55
N ARG A 105 20.81 -16.30 8.61
CA ARG A 105 20.25 -17.25 7.63
C ARG A 105 18.89 -17.82 8.01
N MET A 106 18.40 -17.50 9.22
CA MET A 106 17.13 -17.99 9.74
C MET A 106 15.94 -17.33 9.04
#